data_AF-A0A7W7D5M5-F1
#
_entry.id   AF-A0A7W7D5M5-F1
#
_cell.length_a   1.000
_cell.length_b   1.000
_cell.length_c   1.000
_cell.angle_alpha   90.00
_cell.angle_beta   90.00
_cell.angle_gamma   90.00
#
_symmetry.space_group_name_H-M   'P 1'
#
loop_
_entity.id
_entity.type
_entity.pdbx_description
1 polymer ?
#
loop_
_entity_poly.entity_id
_entity_poly.type
_entity_poly.pdbx_seq_one_letter_code
_entity_poly.pdbx_strand_id
1 'polypeptide(L)'
;MQLLAEAGCERVDGPRVVPDGDPVEAALREGVRAGYDVIVTTGGTGLTPTDLTPEMTRRVIDREIPGIAEAVRQANRDKVPASVLSRGLAGQAGTTLVVNLPGSSGGVRDGMAVLAPVLRHAVDQIRGGDHPNP
;
A
#
# COMPACT_ATOMS: atom_id res chain seq x y z
N MET A 1 5.75 9.88 5.47
CA MET A 1 5.15 10.20 6.78
C MET A 1 4.08 11.27 6.67
N GLN A 2 4.42 12.48 6.20
CA GLN A 2 3.46 13.59 6.06
C GLN A 2 2.16 13.23 5.31
N LEU A 3 2.25 12.56 4.15
CA LEU A 3 1.07 12.21 3.34
C LEU A 3 0.07 11.27 4.05
N LEU A 4 0.55 10.38 4.94
CA LEU A 4 -0.34 9.49 5.71
C LEU A 4 -1.05 10.24 6.83
N ALA A 5 -0.35 11.16 7.49
CA ALA A 5 -0.94 12.04 8.49
C ALA A 5 -2.00 12.96 7.86
N GLU A 6 -1.70 13.54 6.69
CA GLU A 6 -2.64 14.34 5.90
C GLU A 6 -3.86 13.53 5.42
N ALA A 7 -3.69 12.22 5.21
CA ALA A 7 -4.77 11.28 4.88
C ALA A 7 -5.59 10.83 6.12
N GLY A 8 -5.35 11.40 7.30
CA GLY A 8 -6.12 11.13 8.52
C GLY A 8 -5.58 9.99 9.39
N CYS A 9 -4.35 9.52 9.16
CA CYS A 9 -3.71 8.58 10.09
C CYS A 9 -3.25 9.32 11.36
N GLU A 10 -3.86 9.00 12.50
CA GLU A 10 -3.56 9.66 13.79
C GLU A 10 -2.14 9.41 14.28
N ARG A 11 -1.62 8.20 14.04
CA ARG A 11 -0.25 7.81 14.37
C ARG A 11 0.43 7.22 13.14
N VAL A 12 1.60 7.75 12.81
CA VAL A 12 2.42 7.30 11.70
C VAL A 12 3.82 6.98 12.22
N ASP A 13 4.21 5.71 12.19
CA ASP A 13 5.55 5.27 12.54
C ASP A 13 6.37 4.99 11.25
N GLY A 14 7.70 5.13 11.34
CA GLY A 14 8.64 4.86 10.23
C GLY A 14 9.42 6.10 9.74
N PRO A 15 9.95 6.09 8.50
CA PRO A 15 10.02 4.94 7.62
C PRO A 15 10.97 3.87 8.18
N ARG A 16 10.60 2.60 8.02
CA ARG A 16 11.53 1.47 8.18
C ARG A 16 12.14 1.16 6.82
N VAL A 17 13.46 1.19 6.74
CA VAL A 17 14.19 0.83 5.52
C VAL A 17 14.64 -0.62 5.63
N VAL A 18 14.32 -1.43 4.63
CA VAL A 18 14.73 -2.84 4.55
C VAL A 18 15.27 -3.14 3.14
N PRO A 19 16.16 -4.12 2.99
CA PRO A 19 16.54 -4.64 1.67
C PRO A 19 15.35 -5.30 0.95
N ASP A 20 15.45 -5.43 -0.37
CA ASP A 20 14.49 -6.16 -1.19
C ASP A 20 14.40 -7.65 -0.81
N GLY A 21 13.26 -8.29 -1.11
CA GLY A 21 13.03 -9.72 -0.88
C GLY A 21 12.52 -10.03 0.53
N ASP A 22 12.92 -11.17 1.10
CA ASP A 22 12.39 -11.69 2.38
C ASP A 22 12.34 -10.66 3.54
N PRO A 23 13.26 -9.68 3.68
CA PRO A 23 13.14 -8.63 4.70
C PRO A 23 11.86 -7.79 4.59
N VAL A 24 11.30 -7.61 3.38
CA VAL A 24 10.01 -6.94 3.17
C VAL A 24 8.88 -7.77 3.77
N GLU A 25 8.85 -9.08 3.51
CA GLU A 25 7.84 -9.99 4.09
C GLU A 25 7.89 -9.94 5.62
N ALA A 26 9.09 -10.04 6.20
CA ALA A 26 9.28 -9.97 7.65
C ALA A 26 8.77 -8.66 8.25
N ALA A 27 9.07 -7.52 7.61
CA ALA A 27 8.62 -6.22 8.06
C ALA A 27 7.09 -6.05 7.95
N LEU A 28 6.48 -6.53 6.86
CA LEU A 28 5.03 -6.53 6.70
C LEU A 28 4.34 -7.37 7.78
N ARG A 29 4.82 -8.60 8.03
CA ARG A 29 4.28 -9.47 9.10
C ARG A 29 4.44 -8.85 10.48
N GLU A 30 5.54 -8.17 10.74
CA GLU A 30 5.74 -7.44 11.99
C GLU A 30 4.74 -6.31 12.17
N GLY A 31 4.49 -5.52 11.12
CA GLY A 31 3.49 -4.47 11.16
C GLY A 31 2.07 -5.03 11.40
N VAL A 32 1.71 -6.11 10.72
CA VAL A 32 0.41 -6.78 10.94
C VAL A 32 0.29 -7.27 12.39
N ARG A 33 1.32 -7.92 12.93
CA ARG A 33 1.33 -8.36 14.34
C ARG A 33 1.30 -7.20 15.35
N ALA A 34 1.89 -6.06 15.00
CA ALA A 34 1.85 -4.86 15.83
C ALA A 34 0.49 -4.16 15.81
N GLY A 35 -0.44 -4.59 14.95
CA GLY A 35 -1.80 -4.07 14.89
C GLY A 35 -1.93 -2.74 14.12
N TYR A 36 -1.05 -2.48 13.15
CA TYR A 36 -1.25 -1.32 12.26
C TYR A 36 -2.51 -1.50 11.42
N ASP A 37 -3.26 -0.41 11.24
CA ASP A 37 -4.44 -0.39 10.38
C ASP A 37 -4.09 -0.34 8.90
N VAL A 38 -3.01 0.39 8.60
CA VAL A 38 -2.53 0.62 7.24
C VAL A 38 -1.02 0.44 7.24
N ILE A 39 -0.52 -0.32 6.27
CA ILE A 39 0.89 -0.40 5.94
C ILE A 39 1.06 0.00 4.48
N VAL A 40 1.92 0.97 4.23
CA VAL A 40 2.31 1.39 2.89
C VAL A 40 3.77 1.05 2.65
N THR A 41 4.06 0.34 1.56
CA THR A 41 5.43 0.16 1.08
C THR A 41 5.71 1.10 -0.09
N THR A 42 6.98 1.43 -0.32
CA THR A 42 7.40 2.20 -1.50
C THR A 42 8.67 1.57 -2.08
N GLY A 43 8.67 1.36 -3.39
CA GLY A 43 9.78 0.73 -4.11
C GLY A 43 9.66 -0.80 -4.23
N GLY A 44 10.52 -1.38 -5.08
CA GLY A 44 10.53 -2.82 -5.33
C GLY A 44 9.35 -3.34 -6.15
N THR A 45 8.60 -2.48 -6.83
CA THR A 45 7.40 -2.86 -7.62
C THR A 45 7.62 -2.83 -9.14
N GLY A 46 8.85 -2.59 -9.60
CA GLY A 46 9.21 -2.53 -11.02
C GLY A 46 9.35 -3.91 -11.66
N LEU A 47 10.17 -3.99 -12.73
CA LEU A 47 10.40 -5.22 -13.50
C LEU A 47 11.83 -5.75 -13.38
N THR A 48 12.64 -5.20 -12.47
CA THR A 48 14.00 -5.69 -12.24
C THR A 48 13.99 -6.98 -11.43
N PRO A 49 15.06 -7.80 -11.48
CA PRO A 49 15.12 -9.06 -10.74
C PRO A 49 15.01 -8.91 -9.21
N THR A 50 15.29 -7.71 -8.68
CA THR A 50 15.21 -7.42 -7.23
C THR A 50 13.91 -6.72 -6.84
N ASP A 51 13.08 -6.31 -7.80
CA ASP A 51 11.74 -5.80 -7.50
C ASP A 51 10.87 -6.95 -6.99
N LEU A 52 10.90 -7.23 -5.69
CA LEU A 52 10.20 -8.38 -5.09
C LEU A 52 9.11 -7.97 -4.08
N THR A 53 8.86 -6.67 -3.91
CA THR A 53 7.83 -6.18 -2.96
C THR A 53 6.44 -6.79 -3.21
N PRO A 54 5.94 -6.91 -4.46
CA PRO A 54 4.66 -7.56 -4.73
C PRO A 54 4.63 -9.02 -4.30
N GLU A 55 5.69 -9.77 -4.57
CA GLU A 55 5.84 -11.19 -4.22
C GLU A 55 5.80 -11.38 -2.69
N MET A 56 6.51 -10.51 -1.96
CA MET A 56 6.53 -10.54 -0.50
C MET A 56 5.19 -10.13 0.09
N THR A 57 4.54 -9.11 -0.48
CA THR A 57 3.20 -8.66 -0.07
C THR A 57 2.17 -9.78 -0.25
N ARG A 58 2.20 -10.48 -1.39
CA ARG A 58 1.26 -11.59 -1.68
C ARG A 58 1.32 -12.71 -0.65
N ARG A 59 2.48 -12.97 -0.03
CA ARG A 59 2.62 -13.99 1.01
C ARG A 59 2.02 -13.58 2.35
N VAL A 60 1.74 -12.29 2.54
CA VAL A 60 1.25 -11.73 3.82
C VAL A 60 -0.24 -11.43 3.79
N ILE A 61 -0.77 -10.98 2.65
CA ILE A 61 -2.20 -10.66 2.52
C ILE A 61 -3.05 -11.93 2.41
N ASP A 62 -4.22 -11.91 3.04
CA ASP A 62 -5.24 -12.97 2.96
C ASP A 62 -6.06 -12.85 1.67
N ARG A 63 -6.27 -11.61 1.21
CA ARG A 63 -7.02 -11.31 -0.02
C ARG A 63 -6.53 -10.04 -0.70
N GLU A 64 -6.47 -10.08 -2.03
CA GLU A 64 -6.14 -8.92 -2.86
C GLU A 64 -7.34 -7.96 -2.98
N ILE A 65 -7.04 -6.67 -3.10
CA ILE A 65 -7.98 -5.58 -3.40
C ILE A 65 -7.52 -4.96 -4.73
N PRO A 66 -7.79 -5.62 -5.88
CA PRO A 66 -7.20 -5.25 -7.16
C PRO A 66 -7.54 -3.82 -7.60
N GLY A 67 -8.75 -3.33 -7.27
CA GLY A 67 -9.20 -1.99 -7.65
C GLY A 67 -8.31 -0.86 -7.12
N ILE A 68 -7.72 -1.00 -5.92
CA ILE A 68 -6.77 -0.01 -5.39
C ILE A 68 -5.48 -0.04 -6.22
N ALA A 69 -4.93 -1.23 -6.48
CA ALA A 69 -3.70 -1.37 -7.26
C ALA A 69 -3.87 -0.85 -8.69
N GLU A 70 -5.03 -1.09 -9.31
CA GLU A 70 -5.40 -0.56 -10.62
C GLU A 70 -5.49 0.97 -10.62
N ALA A 71 -6.19 1.56 -9.64
CA ALA A 71 -6.32 3.00 -9.52
C ALA A 71 -4.95 3.68 -9.35
N VAL A 72 -4.07 3.13 -8.52
CA VAL A 72 -2.69 3.63 -8.34
C VAL A 72 -1.90 3.60 -9.66
N ARG A 73 -1.98 2.53 -10.45
CA ARG A 73 -1.34 2.46 -11.78
C ARG A 73 -1.89 3.52 -12.75
N GLN A 74 -3.21 3.74 -12.70
CA GLN A 74 -3.90 4.64 -13.62
C GLN A 74 -3.71 6.12 -13.29
N ALA A 75 -3.48 6.47 -12.02
CA ALA A 75 -3.47 7.85 -11.51
C ALA A 75 -2.61 8.83 -12.30
N ASN A 76 -1.52 8.37 -12.91
CA ASN A 76 -0.61 9.23 -13.67
C ASN A 76 -0.18 8.65 -15.02
N ARG A 77 -0.95 7.70 -15.58
CA ARG A 77 -0.58 7.00 -16.83
C ARG A 77 -0.41 7.94 -18.02
N ASP A 78 -1.16 9.03 -18.07
CA ASP A 78 -1.14 9.94 -19.23
C ASP A 78 0.13 10.80 -19.25
N LYS A 79 0.72 11.11 -18.07
CA LYS A 79 1.99 11.85 -17.97
C LYS A 79 3.19 10.91 -17.86
N VAL A 80 3.00 9.75 -17.24
CA VAL A 80 4.03 8.73 -17.04
C VAL A 80 3.48 7.39 -17.55
N PRO A 81 3.53 7.13 -18.87
CA PRO A 81 2.98 5.89 -19.45
C PRO A 81 3.53 4.61 -18.83
N ALA A 82 4.78 4.64 -18.35
CA ALA A 82 5.41 3.52 -17.67
C ALA A 82 4.79 3.18 -16.29
N SER A 83 3.92 4.02 -15.71
CA SER A 83 3.26 3.75 -14.42
C SER A 83 2.46 2.45 -14.44
N VAL A 84 1.95 2.05 -15.61
CA VAL A 84 1.18 0.82 -15.81
C VAL A 84 2.04 -0.44 -15.61
N LEU A 85 3.36 -0.34 -15.67
CA LEU A 85 4.29 -1.46 -15.46
C LEU A 85 4.49 -1.81 -13.98
N SER A 86 4.02 -0.97 -13.05
CA SER A 86 4.11 -1.26 -11.62
C SER A 86 3.30 -2.52 -11.28
N ARG A 87 3.96 -3.50 -10.66
CA ARG A 87 3.35 -4.75 -10.19
C ARG A 87 2.81 -4.68 -8.76
N GLY A 88 2.83 -3.49 -8.15
CA GLY A 88 2.39 -3.27 -6.77
C GLY A 88 0.99 -3.85 -6.51
N LEU A 89 0.81 -4.43 -5.32
CA LEU A 89 -0.45 -4.99 -4.85
C LEU A 89 -1.09 -4.08 -3.79
N ALA A 90 -2.39 -4.29 -3.62
CA ALA A 90 -3.13 -3.85 -2.44
C ALA A 90 -3.92 -5.04 -1.92
N GLY A 91 -4.04 -5.18 -0.60
CA GLY A 91 -4.72 -6.31 0.00
C GLY A 91 -4.93 -6.17 1.49
N GLN A 92 -5.75 -7.05 2.03
CA GLN A 92 -6.02 -7.16 3.46
C GLN A 92 -5.18 -8.29 4.06
N ALA A 93 -4.58 -8.04 5.23
CA ALA A 93 -3.91 -9.03 6.07
C ALA A 93 -4.48 -8.91 7.50
N GLY A 94 -5.33 -9.84 7.92
CA GLY A 94 -6.12 -9.74 9.14
C GLY A 94 -6.96 -8.47 9.14
N THR A 95 -6.68 -7.56 10.06
CA THR A 95 -7.34 -6.25 10.16
C THR A 95 -6.51 -5.10 9.56
N THR A 96 -5.45 -5.42 8.82
CA THR A 96 -4.52 -4.44 8.24
C THR A 96 -4.72 -4.31 6.74
N LEU A 97 -4.83 -3.08 6.24
CA LEU A 97 -4.71 -2.76 4.82
C LEU A 97 -3.22 -2.64 4.44
N VAL A 98 -2.77 -3.38 3.44
CA VAL A 98 -1.41 -3.29 2.89
C VAL A 98 -1.48 -2.76 1.46
N VAL A 99 -0.71 -1.71 1.15
CA VAL A 99 -0.65 -1.13 -0.21
C VAL A 99 0.80 -0.89 -0.64
N ASN A 100 1.16 -1.37 -1.83
CA ASN A 100 2.46 -1.09 -2.43
C ASN A 100 2.38 0.13 -3.35
N LEU A 101 3.21 1.13 -3.08
CA LEU A 101 3.37 2.31 -3.93
C LEU A 101 4.69 2.25 -4.73
N PRO A 102 4.77 2.95 -5.87
CA PRO A 102 6.02 3.08 -6.61
C PRO A 102 7.16 3.68 -5.76
N GLY A 103 8.41 3.44 -6.16
CA GLY A 103 9.60 3.98 -5.47
C GLY A 103 9.92 5.45 -5.76
N SER A 104 9.34 6.02 -6.82
CA SER A 104 9.58 7.43 -7.17
C SER A 104 8.74 8.36 -6.30
N SER A 105 9.28 9.51 -5.89
CA SER A 105 8.54 10.49 -5.07
C SER A 105 7.25 10.98 -5.74
N GLY A 106 7.24 11.05 -7.08
CA GLY A 106 6.03 11.33 -7.87
C GLY A 106 5.00 10.22 -7.71
N GLY A 107 5.39 8.96 -7.95
CA GLY A 107 4.47 7.83 -7.85
C GLY A 107 3.93 7.60 -6.44
N VAL A 108 4.71 7.91 -5.39
CA VAL A 108 4.20 7.92 -4.01
C VAL A 108 3.10 8.98 -3.82
N ARG A 109 3.31 10.20 -4.31
CA ARG A 109 2.30 11.27 -4.23
C ARG A 109 1.03 10.90 -4.99
N ASP A 110 1.17 10.40 -6.22
CA ASP A 110 0.04 9.98 -7.05
C ASP A 110 -0.74 8.83 -6.38
N GLY A 111 -0.02 7.84 -5.84
CA GLY A 111 -0.63 6.73 -5.12
C GLY A 111 -1.33 7.16 -3.83
N MET A 112 -0.74 8.08 -3.07
CA MET A 112 -1.39 8.64 -1.87
C MET A 112 -2.61 9.48 -2.21
N ALA A 113 -2.62 10.18 -3.34
CA ALA A 113 -3.79 10.92 -3.82
C ALA A 113 -4.97 9.98 -4.16
N VAL A 114 -4.69 8.76 -4.62
CA VAL A 114 -5.69 7.69 -4.80
C VAL A 114 -6.18 7.15 -3.45
N LEU A 115 -5.26 6.92 -2.50
CA LEU A 115 -5.59 6.29 -1.23
C LEU A 115 -6.33 7.21 -0.26
N ALA A 116 -5.92 8.47 -0.14
CA ALA A 116 -6.40 9.38 0.90
C ALA A 116 -7.94 9.48 0.97
N PRO A 117 -8.69 9.58 -0.14
CA PRO A 117 -10.16 9.68 -0.10
C PRO A 117 -10.87 8.41 0.39
N VAL A 118 -10.23 7.24 0.25
CA VAL A 118 -10.85 5.94 0.56
C VAL A 118 -10.30 5.29 1.83
N LEU A 119 -9.19 5.80 2.37
CA LEU A 119 -8.41 5.13 3.41
C LEU A 119 -9.21 4.86 4.68
N ARG A 120 -9.92 5.87 5.19
CA ARG A 120 -10.76 5.74 6.39
C ARG A 120 -11.84 4.68 6.21
N HIS A 121 -12.57 4.75 5.10
CA HIS A 121 -13.64 3.80 4.80
C HIS A 121 -13.10 2.36 4.66
N ALA A 122 -11.97 2.18 3.98
CA ALA A 122 -11.36 0.86 3.83
C ALA A 122 -10.94 0.26 5.18
N VAL A 123 -10.34 1.06 6.08
CA VAL A 123 -9.96 0.62 7.43
C VAL A 123 -11.20 0.28 8.26
N ASP A 124 -12.24 1.12 8.22
CA ASP A 124 -13.50 0.89 8.94
C ASP A 124 -14.14 -0.44 8.51
N GLN A 125 -14.23 -0.70 7.20
CA GLN A 125 -14.77 -1.95 6.66
C GLN A 125 -13.92 -3.18 7.04
N ILE A 126 -12.59 -3.09 6.95
CA ILE A 126 -11.69 -4.19 7.30
C ILE A 126 -11.82 -4.57 8.79
N ARG A 127 -12.07 -3.59 9.66
CA ARG A 127 -12.32 -3.80 11.10
C ARG A 127 -13.72 -4.31 11.43
N GLY A 128 -14.58 -4.51 10.43
CA GLY A 128 -15.97 -4.96 10.62
C GLY A 128 -16.92 -3.83 11.01
N GLY A 129 -16.56 -2.57 10.75
CA GLY A 129 -17.46 -1.45 10.89
C GLY A 129 -18.58 -1.49 9.85
N ASP A 130 -19.83 -1.39 10.31
CA ASP A 130 -21.01 -1.27 9.46
C ASP A 130 -21.09 0.13 8.83
N HIS A 131 -21.66 0.23 7.63
CA HIS A 131 -21.82 1.50 6.92
C HIS A 131 -22.73 2.47 7.70
N PRO A 132 -22.34 3.74 7.91
CA PRO A 132 -23.30 4.82 7.80
C PRO A 132 -23.64 4.92 6.29
N ASN A 133 -24.90 4.63 5.93
CA ASN A 133 -25.38 4.81 4.56
C ASN A 133 -25.06 6.23 4.05
N PRO A 134 -24.76 6.39 2.74
CA PRO A 134 -24.55 7.69 2.12
C PRO A 134 -25.77 8.61 2.21
#